data_AF-A0A7X0DXR0-F1
#
_entry.id   AF-A0A7X0DXR0-F1
#
_cell.length_a   1.000
_cell.length_b   1.000
_cell.length_c   1.000
_cell.angle_alpha   90.00
_cell.angle_beta   90.00
_cell.angle_gamma   90.00
#
_symmetry.space_group_name_H-M   'P 1'
#
loop_
_entity.id
_entity.type
_entity.pdbx_description
1 polymer ?
#
loop_
_entity_poly.entity_id
_entity_poly.type
_entity_poly.pdbx_seq_one_letter_code
_entity_poly.pdbx_strand_id
1 'polypeptide(L)'
;MNTIEEKLWNYIDGTCTPAEQDAIALLIEQDDVYRKKHQELLLLNQEFAAIELDEPSMAFTYNVMETIRTENARQPLKAAIDKRVIMGVGIFFVFTILALLVFTIANIHLQSSAFDVNVKLPTSIKLPNAGNIFSSPVFKWFVVFDVVLALFLTDSYLRRKRATKHA
;
A
#
# COMPACT_ATOMS: atom_id res chain seq x y z
N MET A 1 20.54 -19.10 10.75
CA MET A 1 21.76 -19.92 10.77
C MET A 1 21.29 -21.32 10.47
N ASN A 2 21.53 -21.82 9.25
CA ASN A 2 21.01 -23.13 8.88
C ASN A 2 21.85 -24.21 9.58
N THR A 3 21.20 -25.02 10.40
CA THR A 3 21.87 -26.07 11.17
C THR A 3 22.33 -27.18 10.21
N ILE A 4 23.30 -28.00 10.65
CA ILE A 4 23.77 -29.16 9.88
C ILE A 4 22.60 -30.08 9.53
N GLU A 5 21.65 -30.23 10.45
CA GLU A 5 20.43 -31.03 10.29
C GLU A 5 19.50 -30.46 9.21
N GLU A 6 19.28 -29.14 9.15
CA GLU A 6 18.43 -28.51 8.13
C GLU A 6 18.98 -28.72 6.72
N LYS A 7 20.30 -28.64 6.54
CA LYS A 7 20.95 -28.93 5.26
C LYS A 7 20.78 -30.39 4.84
N LEU A 8 20.92 -31.32 5.80
CA LEU A 8 20.72 -32.75 5.55
C LEU A 8 19.25 -33.07 5.22
N TRP A 9 18.29 -32.42 5.88
CA TRP A 9 16.87 -32.56 5.53
C TRP A 9 16.56 -32.08 4.12
N ASN A 10 17.05 -30.90 3.73
CA ASN A 10 16.86 -30.41 2.36
C ASN A 10 17.50 -31.34 1.30
N TYR A 11 18.60 -32.03 1.66
CA TYR A 11 19.22 -33.04 0.81
C TYR A 11 18.35 -34.30 0.70
N ILE A 12 17.80 -34.80 1.80
CA ILE A 12 16.90 -35.96 1.85
C ILE A 12 15.58 -35.69 1.09
N ASP A 13 15.00 -34.50 1.25
CA ASP A 13 13.74 -34.09 0.62
C ASP A 13 13.91 -33.65 -0.85
N GLY A 14 15.15 -33.54 -1.35
CA GLY A 14 15.44 -33.13 -2.71
C GLY A 14 15.14 -31.65 -3.02
N THR A 15 15.04 -30.80 -2.00
CA THR A 15 14.77 -29.35 -2.13
C THR A 15 16.05 -28.52 -2.30
N CYS A 16 17.23 -29.14 -2.19
CA CYS A 16 18.53 -28.51 -2.45
C CYS A 16 18.77 -28.16 -3.93
N THR A 17 19.59 -27.14 -4.17
CA THR A 17 20.13 -26.89 -5.52
C THR A 17 21.14 -27.96 -5.93
N PRO A 18 21.41 -28.19 -7.24
CA PRO A 18 22.35 -29.21 -7.70
C PRO A 18 23.76 -29.04 -7.10
N ALA A 19 24.23 -27.79 -6.97
CA ALA A 19 25.54 -27.49 -6.39
C ALA A 19 25.61 -27.79 -4.88
N GLU A 20 24.49 -27.63 -4.16
CA GLU A 20 24.40 -27.96 -2.74
C GLU A 20 24.29 -29.47 -2.51
N GLN A 21 23.63 -30.20 -3.41
CA GLN A 21 23.59 -31.66 -3.37
C GLN A 21 24.98 -32.28 -3.47
N ASP A 22 25.80 -31.83 -4.43
CA ASP A 22 27.18 -32.32 -4.60
C ASP A 22 28.06 -31.97 -3.40
N ALA A 23 27.92 -30.74 -2.86
CA ALA A 23 28.66 -30.31 -1.68
C ALA A 23 28.28 -31.13 -0.43
N ILE A 24 26.98 -31.40 -0.23
CA ILE A 24 26.50 -32.20 0.91
C ILE A 24 26.89 -33.67 0.75
N ALA A 25 26.85 -34.23 -0.46
CA ALA A 25 27.30 -35.59 -0.73
C ALA A 25 28.79 -35.77 -0.36
N LEU A 26 29.63 -34.83 -0.78
CA LEU A 26 31.05 -34.83 -0.42
C LEU A 26 31.26 -34.67 1.10
N LEU A 27 30.47 -33.84 1.78
CA LEU A 27 30.53 -33.69 3.24
C LEU A 27 30.09 -34.96 3.98
N ILE A 28 29.10 -35.71 3.47
CA ILE A 28 28.69 -37.01 4.03
C ILE A 28 29.80 -38.06 3.87
N GLU A 29 30.57 -38.01 2.78
CA GLU A 29 31.70 -38.93 2.56
C GLU A 29 32.94 -38.58 3.40
N GLN A 30 33.23 -37.29 3.58
CA GLN A 30 34.46 -36.82 4.23
C GLN A 30 34.34 -36.61 5.74
N ASP A 31 33.15 -36.29 6.26
CA ASP A 31 32.93 -35.96 7.66
C ASP A 31 32.04 -36.99 8.37
N ASP A 32 32.61 -37.64 9.38
CA ASP A 32 31.91 -38.61 10.23
C ASP A 32 30.70 -38.03 10.96
N VAL A 33 30.70 -36.73 11.25
CA VAL A 33 29.58 -36.05 11.92
C VAL A 33 28.37 -35.97 10.98
N TYR A 34 28.59 -35.59 9.73
CA TYR A 34 27.54 -35.53 8.71
C TYR A 34 26.98 -36.91 8.39
N ARG A 35 27.85 -37.91 8.29
CA ARG A 35 27.44 -39.30 8.04
C ARG A 35 26.53 -39.87 9.13
N LYS A 36 26.91 -39.71 10.40
CA LYS A 36 26.10 -40.18 11.54
C LYS A 36 24.74 -39.47 11.59
N LYS A 37 24.73 -38.15 11.42
CA LYS A 37 23.50 -37.36 11.41
C LYS A 37 22.59 -37.72 10.24
N HIS A 38 23.14 -37.92 9.06
CA HIS A 38 22.37 -38.39 7.90
C HIS A 38 21.71 -39.75 8.16
N GLN A 39 22.45 -40.70 8.76
CA GLN A 39 21.91 -42.01 9.10
C GLN A 39 20.81 -41.93 10.18
N GLU A 40 20.99 -41.09 11.22
CA GLU A 40 19.96 -40.84 12.23
C GLU A 40 18.66 -40.30 11.60
N LEU A 41 18.78 -39.31 10.70
CA LEU A 41 17.62 -38.72 10.02
C LEU A 41 16.93 -39.72 9.08
N LEU A 42 17.70 -40.57 8.41
CA LEU A 42 17.15 -41.60 7.52
C LEU A 42 16.39 -42.68 8.30
N LEU A 43 16.91 -43.10 9.47
CA LEU A 43 16.20 -44.00 10.37
C LEU A 43 14.90 -43.38 10.89
N LEU A 44 14.94 -42.12 11.32
CA LEU A 44 13.76 -41.39 11.77
C LEU A 44 12.69 -41.28 10.67
N ASN A 45 13.09 -40.99 9.43
CA ASN A 45 12.16 -40.95 8.29
C ASN A 45 11.50 -42.32 8.02
N GLN A 46 12.25 -43.41 8.17
CA GLN A 46 11.71 -44.76 8.05
C GLN A 46 10.72 -45.09 9.17
N GLU A 47 10.99 -44.64 10.40
CA GLU A 47 10.04 -44.78 11.51
C GLU A 47 8.75 -44.01 11.24
N PHE A 48 8.83 -42.78 10.72
CA PHE A 48 7.64 -42.02 10.31
C PHE A 48 6.87 -42.67 9.17
N ALA A 49 7.56 -43.26 8.19
CA ALA A 49 6.92 -43.98 7.09
C ALA A 49 6.25 -45.30 7.54
N ALA A 50 6.70 -45.88 8.65
CA ALA A 50 6.12 -47.08 9.25
C ALA A 50 4.89 -46.78 10.13
N ILE A 51 4.60 -45.51 10.42
CA ILE A 51 3.38 -45.12 11.12
C ILE A 51 2.21 -45.33 10.15
N GLU A 52 1.24 -46.14 10.56
CA GLU A 52 -0.01 -46.30 9.83
C GLU A 52 -0.72 -44.93 9.74
N LEU A 53 -0.94 -44.46 8.51
CA LEU A 53 -1.74 -43.27 8.29
C LEU A 53 -3.20 -43.60 8.60
N ASP A 54 -3.73 -43.02 9.68
CA ASP A 54 -5.15 -43.07 9.99
C ASP A 54 -5.94 -42.24 8.97
N GLU A 55 -7.10 -42.73 8.55
CA GLU A 55 -7.92 -42.02 7.57
C GLU A 55 -8.54 -40.78 8.25
N PRO A 56 -8.40 -39.58 7.64
CA PRO A 56 -9.03 -38.40 8.20
C PRO A 56 -10.56 -38.57 8.22
N SER A 57 -11.24 -37.89 9.15
CA SER A 57 -12.72 -37.93 9.20
C SER A 57 -13.34 -37.56 7.85
N MET A 58 -14.49 -38.17 7.50
CA MET A 58 -15.17 -37.93 6.21
C MET A 58 -15.46 -36.44 5.92
N ALA A 59 -15.57 -35.60 6.96
CA ALA A 59 -15.84 -34.17 6.83
C ALA A 59 -14.58 -33.29 6.79
N PHE A 60 -13.37 -33.86 6.92
CA PHE A 60 -12.12 -33.09 7.00
C PHE A 60 -11.91 -32.20 5.78
N THR A 61 -11.96 -32.78 4.57
CA THR A 61 -11.78 -32.04 3.33
C THR A 61 -12.83 -30.95 3.15
N TYR A 62 -14.08 -31.23 3.52
CA TYR A 62 -15.15 -30.23 3.49
C TYR A 62 -14.86 -29.06 4.44
N ASN A 63 -14.51 -29.34 5.70
CA ASN A 63 -14.23 -28.32 6.71
C ASN A 63 -13.03 -27.45 6.33
N VAL A 64 -11.95 -28.07 5.81
CA VAL A 64 -10.75 -27.35 5.36
C VAL A 64 -11.09 -26.44 4.17
N MET A 65 -11.78 -26.97 3.16
CA MET A 65 -12.13 -26.19 1.97
C MET A 65 -13.12 -25.06 2.30
N GLU A 66 -14.07 -25.29 3.21
CA GLU A 66 -15.00 -24.25 3.65
C GLU A 66 -14.26 -23.14 4.43
N THR A 67 -13.30 -23.51 5.28
CA THR A 67 -12.45 -22.54 6.00
C THR A 67 -11.59 -21.72 5.03
N ILE A 68 -11.00 -22.35 4.02
CA ILE A 68 -10.20 -21.65 3.00
C ILE A 68 -11.09 -20.71 2.16
N ARG A 69 -12.31 -21.13 1.83
CA ARG A 69 -13.27 -20.30 1.08
C ARG A 69 -13.72 -19.09 1.87
N THR A 70 -14.04 -19.28 3.15
CA THR A 70 -14.44 -18.18 4.04
C THR A 70 -13.30 -17.19 4.28
N GLU A 71 -12.05 -17.66 4.37
CA GLU A 71 -10.89 -16.77 4.54
C GLU A 71 -10.54 -16.04 3.23
N ASN A 72 -10.57 -16.68 2.06
CA ASN A 72 -10.40 -15.99 0.77
C ASN A 72 -11.53 -14.98 0.49
N ALA A 73 -12.73 -15.24 1.00
CA ALA A 73 -13.86 -14.30 0.92
C ALA A 73 -13.67 -13.07 1.81
N ARG A 74 -12.77 -13.10 2.81
CA ARG A 74 -12.30 -11.92 3.56
C ARG A 74 -11.21 -11.17 2.80
N GLN A 75 -11.43 -10.90 1.51
CA GLN A 75 -10.79 -9.74 0.90
C GLN A 75 -11.10 -8.53 1.80
N PRO A 76 -10.12 -7.65 2.08
CA PRO A 76 -10.31 -6.58 3.04
C PRO A 76 -11.60 -5.86 2.65
N LEU A 77 -12.57 -5.77 3.58
CA LEU A 77 -13.78 -4.97 3.40
C LEU A 77 -13.28 -3.61 2.93
N LYS A 78 -13.31 -3.38 1.61
CA LYS A 78 -12.95 -2.10 1.04
C LYS A 78 -13.88 -1.14 1.75
N ALA A 79 -13.33 -0.28 2.59
CA ALA A 79 -14.11 0.64 3.39
C ALA A 79 -15.20 1.21 2.48
N ALA A 80 -16.46 1.02 2.89
CA ALA A 80 -17.64 1.31 2.07
C ALA A 80 -17.85 2.83 1.95
N ILE A 81 -16.81 3.55 1.52
CA ILE A 81 -16.82 4.97 1.27
C ILE A 81 -17.32 5.14 -0.15
N ASP A 82 -18.53 5.69 -0.28
CA ASP A 82 -19.09 5.98 -1.58
C ASP A 82 -18.21 7.01 -2.31
N LYS A 83 -17.73 6.61 -3.50
CA LYS A 83 -16.89 7.43 -4.37
C LYS A 83 -17.55 8.76 -4.74
N ARG A 84 -18.89 8.84 -4.68
CA ARG A 84 -19.66 10.08 -4.90
C ARG A 84 -19.37 11.13 -3.84
N VAL A 85 -19.17 10.73 -2.58
CA VAL A 85 -18.85 11.65 -1.48
C VAL A 85 -17.48 12.27 -1.70
N ILE A 86 -16.49 11.45 -2.07
CA ILE A 86 -15.12 11.91 -2.38
C ILE A 86 -15.15 12.90 -3.55
N MET A 87 -15.93 12.61 -4.60
CA MET A 87 -16.09 13.50 -5.75
C MET A 87 -16.78 14.82 -5.38
N GLY A 88 -17.82 14.77 -4.55
CA GLY A 88 -18.52 15.97 -4.07
C GLY A 88 -17.63 16.90 -3.27
N VAL A 89 -16.86 16.36 -2.32
CA VAL A 89 -15.89 17.15 -1.54
C VAL A 89 -14.81 17.75 -2.46
N GLY A 90 -14.26 16.96 -3.39
CA GLY A 90 -13.25 17.46 -4.32
C GLY A 90 -13.75 18.60 -5.22
N ILE A 91 -14.97 18.51 -5.76
CA ILE A 91 -15.57 19.56 -6.58
C ILE A 91 -15.77 20.84 -5.77
N PHE A 92 -16.24 20.72 -4.53
CA PHE A 92 -16.44 21.88 -3.65
C PHE A 92 -15.14 22.66 -3.43
N PHE A 93 -14.04 21.98 -3.08
CA PHE A 93 -12.75 22.65 -2.90
C PHE A 93 -12.28 23.35 -4.18
N VAL A 94 -12.27 22.66 -5.32
CA VAL A 94 -11.88 23.26 -6.61
C VAL A 94 -12.71 24.50 -6.94
N PHE A 95 -14.03 24.43 -6.73
CA PHE A 95 -14.92 25.55 -6.98
C PHE A 95 -14.61 26.74 -6.05
N THR A 96 -14.37 26.48 -4.75
CA THR A 96 -14.02 27.54 -3.79
C THR A 96 -12.69 28.23 -4.11
N ILE A 97 -11.67 27.47 -4.51
CA ILE A 97 -10.37 28.02 -4.92
C ILE A 97 -10.55 28.89 -6.17
N LEU A 98 -11.33 28.41 -7.15
CA LEU A 98 -11.56 29.13 -8.41
C LEU A 98 -12.32 30.44 -8.17
N ALA A 99 -13.35 30.41 -7.32
CA ALA A 99 -14.07 31.62 -6.91
C ALA A 99 -13.14 32.62 -6.20
N LEU A 100 -12.25 32.15 -5.32
CA LEU A 100 -11.28 33.00 -4.64
C LEU A 100 -10.27 33.61 -5.62
N LEU A 101 -9.79 32.83 -6.58
CA LEU A 101 -8.84 33.28 -7.61
C LEU A 101 -9.46 34.35 -8.52
N VAL A 102 -10.71 34.16 -8.95
CA VAL A 102 -11.45 35.19 -9.70
C VAL A 102 -11.62 36.45 -8.86
N PHE A 103 -11.97 36.29 -7.58
CA PHE A 103 -12.13 37.42 -6.66
C PHE A 103 -10.80 38.17 -6.45
N THR A 104 -9.67 37.49 -6.30
CA THR A 104 -8.38 38.17 -6.14
C THR A 104 -7.99 38.90 -7.42
N ILE A 105 -8.11 38.26 -8.59
CA ILE A 105 -7.80 38.92 -9.88
C ILE A 105 -8.67 40.16 -10.07
N ALA A 106 -9.96 40.09 -9.76
CA ALA A 106 -10.87 41.23 -9.87
C ALA A 106 -10.53 42.39 -8.91
N ASN A 107 -9.83 42.11 -7.80
CA ASN A 107 -9.47 43.10 -6.78
C ASN A 107 -7.98 43.50 -6.80
N ILE A 108 -7.16 42.97 -7.72
CA ILE A 108 -5.77 43.41 -7.89
C ILE A 108 -5.78 44.80 -8.56
N HIS A 109 -5.43 45.82 -7.78
CA HIS A 109 -5.07 47.13 -8.31
C HIS A 109 -3.62 47.01 -8.83
N LEU A 110 -3.46 46.72 -10.13
CA LEU A 110 -2.17 46.70 -10.80
C LEU A 110 -1.56 48.11 -10.76
N GLN A 111 -0.72 48.39 -9.75
CA GLN A 111 0.21 49.52 -9.80
C GLN A 111 1.38 49.16 -10.72
N SER A 112 1.08 49.00 -12.01
CA SER A 112 2.05 49.13 -13.08
C SER A 112 1.92 50.55 -13.61
N SER A 113 2.99 51.34 -13.49
CA SER A 113 3.13 52.76 -13.82
C SER A 113 2.95 53.10 -15.32
N ALA A 114 2.07 52.41 -16.05
CA ALA A 114 1.88 52.60 -17.48
C ALA A 114 0.43 52.39 -17.99
N PHE A 115 -0.55 52.05 -17.14
CA PHE A 115 -1.94 51.93 -17.61
C PHE A 115 -2.96 52.17 -16.49
N ASP A 116 -3.50 53.38 -16.44
CA ASP A 116 -4.58 53.77 -15.53
C ASP A 116 -5.93 53.42 -16.16
N VAL A 117 -6.56 52.35 -15.68
CA VAL A 117 -7.98 52.07 -15.97
C VAL A 117 -8.75 52.19 -14.66
N ASN A 118 -9.26 53.40 -14.45
CA ASN A 118 -10.13 53.75 -13.33
C ASN A 118 -11.55 53.21 -13.57
N VAL A 119 -11.82 51.97 -13.16
CA VAL A 119 -13.20 51.46 -13.08
C VAL A 119 -13.77 51.82 -11.71
N LYS A 120 -14.55 52.92 -11.66
CA LYS A 120 -15.36 53.29 -10.49
C LYS A 120 -16.49 52.30 -10.29
N LEU A 121 -16.37 51.43 -9.28
CA LEU A 121 -17.48 50.67 -8.72
C LEU A 121 -18.21 51.52 -7.65
N PRO A 122 -19.54 51.42 -7.55
CA PRO A 122 -20.37 52.27 -6.69
C PRO A 122 -20.08 52.05 -5.20
N THR A 123 -19.92 53.16 -4.49
CA THR A 123 -19.32 53.32 -3.15
C THR A 123 -20.20 52.92 -1.95
N SER A 124 -21.01 51.86 -2.05
CA SER A 124 -21.94 51.48 -0.95
C SER A 124 -21.71 50.10 -0.33
N ILE A 125 -20.62 49.40 -0.67
CA ILE A 125 -20.26 48.14 -0.01
C ILE A 125 -18.93 48.36 0.72
N LYS A 126 -19.00 48.50 2.05
CA LYS A 126 -17.83 48.40 2.93
C LYS A 126 -17.31 46.97 2.81
N LEU A 127 -16.38 46.75 1.89
CA LEU A 127 -15.63 45.51 1.77
C LEU A 127 -14.92 45.26 3.12
N PRO A 128 -15.13 44.10 3.77
CA PRO A 128 -14.37 43.77 4.96
C PRO A 128 -12.88 43.71 4.56
N ASN A 129 -12.03 44.38 5.32
CA ASN A 129 -10.58 44.52 5.08
C ASN A 129 -9.96 43.17 4.63
N ALA A 130 -9.73 43.02 3.32
CA ALA A 130 -9.25 41.77 2.73
C ALA A 130 -7.93 41.30 3.36
N GLY A 131 -7.06 42.24 3.75
CA GLY A 131 -5.79 41.94 4.43
C GLY A 131 -5.94 41.21 5.78
N ASN A 132 -7.05 41.42 6.50
CA ASN A 132 -7.30 40.72 7.77
C ASN A 132 -7.79 39.28 7.57
N ILE A 133 -8.38 39.00 6.41
CA ILE A 133 -8.86 37.66 6.05
C ILE A 133 -7.66 36.80 5.60
N PHE A 134 -6.75 37.36 4.80
CA PHE A 134 -5.52 36.67 4.36
C PHE A 134 -4.47 36.49 5.46
N SER A 135 -4.39 37.41 6.43
CA SER A 135 -3.45 37.31 7.56
C SER A 135 -3.96 36.42 8.69
N SER A 136 -5.26 36.08 8.70
CA SER A 136 -5.87 35.23 9.72
C SER A 136 -5.19 33.85 9.76
N PRO A 137 -4.82 33.35 10.95
CA PRO A 137 -4.28 32.00 11.12
C PRO A 137 -5.17 30.92 10.48
N VAL A 138 -6.50 31.11 10.54
CA VAL A 138 -7.49 30.17 9.99
C VAL A 138 -7.36 30.04 8.47
N PHE A 139 -7.16 31.16 7.76
CA PHE A 139 -7.00 31.16 6.31
C PHE A 139 -5.68 30.50 5.89
N LYS A 140 -4.60 30.75 6.62
CA LYS A 140 -3.30 30.10 6.37
C LYS A 140 -3.40 28.58 6.53
N TRP A 141 -4.06 28.11 7.58
CA TRP A 141 -4.31 26.68 7.79
C TRP A 141 -5.18 26.08 6.69
N PHE A 142 -6.20 26.79 6.22
CA PHE A 142 -7.04 26.35 5.11
C PHE A 142 -6.24 26.18 3.82
N VAL A 143 -5.37 27.14 3.46
CA VAL A 143 -4.53 27.04 2.26
C VAL A 143 -3.51 25.90 2.37
N VAL A 144 -2.87 25.73 3.53
CA VAL A 144 -1.93 24.61 3.74
C VAL A 144 -2.64 23.27 3.62
N PHE A 145 -3.82 23.14 4.22
CA PHE A 145 -4.64 21.94 4.11
C PHE A 145 -5.03 21.63 2.66
N ASP A 146 -5.45 22.65 1.91
CA ASP A 146 -5.85 22.52 0.51
C ASP A 146 -4.67 22.12 -0.40
N VAL A 147 -3.48 22.70 -0.19
CA VAL A 147 -2.25 22.32 -0.93
C VAL A 147 -1.86 20.87 -0.65
N VAL A 148 -1.91 20.43 0.61
CA VAL A 148 -1.63 19.03 0.97
C VAL A 148 -2.64 18.08 0.34
N LEU A 149 -3.92 18.44 0.37
CA LEU A 149 -4.99 17.67 -0.25
C LEU A 149 -4.81 17.56 -1.77
N ALA A 150 -4.48 18.67 -2.44
CA ALA A 150 -4.23 18.73 -3.87
C ALA A 150 -3.05 17.84 -4.27
N LEU A 151 -1.97 17.85 -3.48
CA LEU A 151 -0.79 17.03 -3.73
C LEU A 151 -1.09 15.54 -3.51
N PHE A 152 -1.83 15.20 -2.46
CA PHE A 152 -2.27 13.82 -2.20
C PHE A 152 -3.21 13.29 -3.29
N LEU A 153 -4.19 14.09 -3.71
CA LEU A 153 -5.11 13.72 -4.80
C LEU A 153 -4.37 13.55 -6.12
N THR A 154 -3.40 14.42 -6.41
CA THR A 154 -2.57 14.36 -7.60
C THR A 154 -1.70 13.10 -7.59
N ASP A 155 -1.01 12.80 -6.49
CA ASP A 155 -0.24 11.56 -6.34
C ASP A 155 -1.12 10.31 -6.49
N SER A 156 -2.29 10.29 -5.84
CA SER A 156 -3.26 9.20 -5.96
C SER A 156 -3.74 9.02 -7.41
N TYR A 157 -4.03 10.12 -8.12
CA TYR A 157 -4.44 10.09 -9.53
C TYR A 157 -3.33 9.56 -10.45
N LEU A 158 -2.08 10.00 -10.25
CA LEU A 158 -0.92 9.54 -11.01
C LEU A 158 -0.62 8.04 -10.77
N ARG A 159 -0.68 7.56 -9.52
CA ARG A 159 -0.49 6.14 -9.21
C ARG A 159 -1.56 5.26 -9.83
N ARG A 160 -2.82 5.72 -9.84
CA ARG A 160 -3.93 4.99 -10.46
C ARG A 160 -3.75 4.83 -11.97
N LYS A 161 -3.22 5.85 -12.66
CA LYS A 161 -2.88 5.76 -14.09
C LYS A 161 -1.71 4.82 -14.39
N ARG A 162 -0.74 4.72 -13.49
CA ARG A 162 0.39 3.78 -13.64
C ARG A 162 -0.06 2.33 -13.47
N ALA A 163 -0.99 2.06 -12.54
CA ALA A 163 -1.54 0.71 -12.34
C ALA A 163 -2.34 0.20 -13.54
N THR A 164 -3.06 1.07 -14.27
CA THR A 164 -3.81 0.68 -15.48
C THR A 164 -2.96 0.49 -16.73
N LYS A 165 -1.67 0.88 -16.72
CA LYS A 165 -0.77 0.73 -17.88
C LYS A 165 0.00 -0.60 -17.86
N HIS A 166 -0.12 -1.37 -16.77
CA HIS A 166 0.49 -2.69 -16.58
C HIS A 166 -0.55 -3.82 -16.47
N ALA A 167 -1.81 -3.54 -16.83
CA ALA A 167 -2.89 -4.52 -16.94
C ALA A 167 -3.30 -4.68 -18.41
#